data_AF-A0A975LCS3-F1
#
_entry.id   AF-A0A975LCS3-F1
#
_cell.length_a   1.000
_cell.length_b   1.000
_cell.length_c   1.000
_cell.angle_alpha   90.00
_cell.angle_beta   90.00
_cell.angle_gamma   90.00
#
_symmetry.space_group_name_H-M   'P 1'
#
loop_
_entity.id
_entity.type
_entity.pdbx_description
1 polymer ?
#
loop_
_entity_poly.entity_id
_entity_poly.type
_entity_poly.pdbx_seq_one_letter_code
_entity_poly.pdbx_strand_id
1 'polypeptide(L)'
;MDFTFALFNSGRIQFTGAQFTGGHLKFMKSRFNGDTVDFTGIHFTGGRMDFTRASFNFDTVDFTNAHFNGGLLNFTAADFSGALVNFDHAHFLGGEVDFTNANFKGGTLEFTRANFNGSDVKFTHAHFGNTYADFTEAQFIGGYIDFLKSTGKCPTGLLEQISNDTLGIARLSEKWETDS
;
A
#
# COMPACT_ATOMS: atom_id res chain seq x y z
N MET A 1 17.44 8.53 5.70
CA MET A 1 17.98 8.48 4.33
C MET A 1 17.01 9.21 3.41
N ASP A 2 17.50 10.08 2.54
CA ASP A 2 16.66 11.00 1.76
C ASP A 2 16.99 10.93 0.26
N PHE A 3 16.00 10.55 -0.54
CA PHE A 3 16.00 10.46 -2.00
C PHE A 3 14.88 11.32 -2.60
N THR A 4 14.49 12.39 -1.91
CA THR A 4 13.48 13.32 -2.41
C THR A 4 13.91 13.87 -3.77
N PHE A 5 12.98 13.86 -4.74
CA PHE A 5 13.21 14.20 -6.15
C PHE A 5 14.17 13.28 -6.93
N ALA A 6 14.60 12.15 -6.37
CA ALA A 6 15.48 11.23 -7.08
C ALA A 6 14.79 10.68 -8.34
N LEU A 7 15.60 10.44 -9.37
CA LEU A 7 15.19 9.81 -10.61
C LEU A 7 15.91 8.47 -10.73
N PHE A 8 15.14 7.39 -10.68
CA PHE A 8 15.60 6.02 -10.87
C PHE A 8 15.14 5.56 -12.25
N ASN A 9 16.09 5.44 -13.18
CA ASN A 9 15.83 5.20 -14.61
C ASN A 9 16.20 3.79 -15.08
N SER A 10 16.91 3.03 -14.24
CA SER A 10 17.33 1.65 -14.50
C SER A 10 18.01 1.05 -13.26
N GLY A 11 17.73 -0.23 -13.00
CA GLY A 11 18.36 -1.02 -11.95
C GLY A 11 17.37 -1.59 -10.94
N ARG A 12 17.91 -2.26 -9.91
CA ARG A 12 17.14 -2.75 -8.78
C ARG A 12 17.55 -1.98 -7.55
N ILE A 13 16.58 -1.40 -6.86
CA ILE A 13 16.79 -0.78 -5.55
C ILE A 13 16.46 -1.85 -4.52
N GLN A 14 17.45 -2.31 -3.76
CA GLN A 14 17.29 -3.45 -2.85
C GLN A 14 17.35 -3.02 -1.39
N PHE A 15 16.29 -3.37 -0.66
CA PHE A 15 16.17 -3.30 0.79
C PHE A 15 15.74 -4.65 1.38
N THR A 16 15.88 -5.75 0.63
CA THR A 16 15.49 -7.10 1.06
C THR A 16 16.00 -7.42 2.47
N GLY A 17 15.09 -7.77 3.39
CA GLY A 17 15.43 -8.10 4.78
C GLY A 17 15.96 -6.93 5.63
N ALA A 18 15.96 -5.70 5.11
CA ALA A 18 16.48 -4.55 5.84
C ALA A 18 15.62 -4.25 7.07
N GLN A 19 16.29 -3.78 8.12
CA GLN A 19 15.65 -3.41 9.39
C GLN A 19 15.71 -1.89 9.59
N PHE A 20 14.54 -1.30 9.82
CA PHE A 20 14.38 0.11 10.15
C PHE A 20 13.71 0.21 11.52
N THR A 21 14.50 0.56 12.52
CA THR A 21 14.05 0.70 13.91
C THR A 21 13.66 2.14 14.28
N GLY A 22 13.69 3.04 13.29
CA GLY A 22 13.38 4.45 13.42
C GLY A 22 13.94 5.27 12.27
N GLY A 23 13.77 6.59 12.35
CA GLY A 23 14.21 7.51 11.31
C GLY A 23 13.28 7.55 10.09
N HIS A 24 13.70 8.28 9.07
CA HIS A 24 12.91 8.54 7.88
C HIS A 24 13.65 8.02 6.64
N LEU A 25 12.99 7.17 5.86
CA LEU A 25 13.39 6.81 4.50
C LEU A 25 12.46 7.57 3.55
N LYS A 26 12.99 8.55 2.82
CA LYS A 26 12.19 9.46 2.00
C LYS A 26 12.47 9.26 0.52
N PHE A 27 11.40 9.18 -0.26
CA PHE A 27 11.33 9.12 -1.72
C PHE A 27 10.28 10.11 -2.24
N MET A 28 10.03 11.19 -1.49
CA MET A 28 8.99 12.14 -1.87
C MET A 28 9.27 12.72 -3.26
N LYS A 29 8.25 12.74 -4.12
CA LYS A 29 8.37 13.25 -5.50
C LYS A 29 9.48 12.59 -6.34
N SER A 30 9.97 11.42 -5.94
CA SER A 30 10.88 10.65 -6.79
C SER A 30 10.13 10.04 -7.97
N ARG A 31 10.88 9.61 -8.97
CA ARG A 31 10.35 8.89 -10.14
C ARG A 31 11.11 7.59 -10.30
N PHE A 32 10.37 6.50 -10.43
CA PHE A 32 10.84 5.17 -10.73
C PHE A 32 10.34 4.85 -12.16
N ASN A 33 11.25 4.45 -13.05
CA ASN A 33 10.97 4.24 -14.47
C ASN A 33 11.67 2.97 -14.96
N GLY A 34 11.07 1.80 -14.78
CA GLY A 34 11.57 0.51 -15.24
C GLY A 34 12.35 -0.32 -14.21
N ASP A 35 12.17 -0.02 -12.92
CA ASP A 35 12.94 -0.61 -11.83
C ASP A 35 12.07 -1.48 -10.91
N THR A 36 12.73 -2.43 -10.25
CA THR A 36 12.15 -3.10 -9.08
C THR A 36 12.68 -2.42 -7.83
N VAL A 37 11.77 -1.92 -6.99
CA VAL A 37 12.07 -1.49 -5.62
C VAL A 37 11.68 -2.64 -4.70
N ASP A 38 12.67 -3.34 -4.18
CA ASP A 38 12.49 -4.57 -3.44
C ASP A 38 12.64 -4.33 -1.93
N PHE A 39 11.52 -4.44 -1.23
CA PHE A 39 11.37 -4.42 0.22
C PHE A 39 10.90 -5.77 0.76
N THR A 40 11.17 -6.87 0.06
CA THR A 40 10.77 -8.22 0.50
C THR A 40 11.36 -8.50 1.88
N GLY A 41 10.52 -8.91 2.83
CA GLY A 41 10.94 -9.28 4.19
C GLY A 41 11.50 -8.11 5.02
N ILE A 42 11.26 -6.85 4.65
CA ILE A 42 11.70 -5.71 5.47
C ILE A 42 11.06 -5.74 6.85
N HIS A 43 11.74 -5.17 7.84
CA HIS A 43 11.21 -5.01 9.18
C HIS A 43 11.24 -3.53 9.58
N PHE A 44 10.07 -2.91 9.65
CA PHE A 44 9.85 -1.58 10.19
C PHE A 44 9.31 -1.71 11.62
N THR A 45 10.03 -1.23 12.62
CA THR A 45 9.58 -1.23 14.04
C THR A 45 9.35 0.18 14.57
N GLY A 46 9.29 1.16 13.66
CA GLY A 46 9.08 2.58 13.93
C GLY A 46 9.65 3.47 12.81
N GLY A 47 9.35 4.76 12.85
CA GLY A 47 9.80 5.72 11.83
C GLY A 47 8.81 5.89 10.67
N ARG A 48 9.30 6.44 9.55
CA ARG A 48 8.47 6.77 8.38
C ARG A 48 9.16 6.38 7.08
N MET A 49 8.46 5.60 6.25
CA MET A 49 8.78 5.41 4.84
C MET A 49 7.84 6.29 4.00
N ASP A 50 8.40 7.22 3.23
CA ASP A 50 7.62 8.31 2.62
C ASP A 50 7.81 8.38 1.10
N PHE A 51 6.77 8.02 0.37
CA PHE A 51 6.64 8.12 -1.09
C PHE A 51 5.61 9.17 -1.50
N THR A 52 5.36 10.19 -0.66
CA THR A 52 4.41 11.26 -0.97
C THR A 52 4.70 11.82 -2.37
N ARG A 53 3.70 11.78 -3.26
CA ARG A 53 3.79 12.24 -4.66
C ARG A 53 4.89 11.58 -5.50
N ALA A 54 5.39 10.41 -5.11
CA ALA A 54 6.27 9.61 -5.95
C ALA A 54 5.50 9.07 -7.16
N SER A 55 6.20 8.78 -8.25
CA SER A 55 5.64 8.17 -9.45
C SER A 55 6.37 6.86 -9.75
N PHE A 56 5.60 5.80 -9.93
CA PHE A 56 6.05 4.46 -10.29
C PHE A 56 5.48 4.10 -11.66
N ASN A 57 6.34 3.97 -12.67
CA ASN A 57 5.95 3.78 -14.07
C ASN A 57 6.43 2.42 -14.57
N PHE A 58 5.50 1.47 -14.71
CA PHE A 58 5.77 0.08 -15.13
C PHE A 58 6.73 -0.70 -14.22
N ASP A 59 6.82 -0.27 -12.95
CA ASP A 59 7.75 -0.82 -11.96
C ASP A 59 7.14 -1.99 -11.17
N THR A 60 7.98 -2.68 -10.42
CA THR A 60 7.53 -3.52 -9.30
C THR A 60 7.98 -2.90 -7.99
N VAL A 61 7.04 -2.66 -7.08
CA VAL A 61 7.32 -2.29 -5.69
C VAL A 61 6.90 -3.48 -4.82
N ASP A 62 7.88 -4.23 -4.34
CA ASP A 62 7.65 -5.51 -3.69
C ASP A 62 7.85 -5.40 -2.17
N PHE A 63 6.79 -5.62 -1.42
CA PHE A 63 6.75 -5.70 0.04
C PHE A 63 6.30 -7.10 0.52
N THR A 64 6.48 -8.13 -0.30
CA THR A 64 6.11 -9.50 0.07
C THR A 64 6.78 -9.88 1.40
N ASN A 65 6.02 -10.46 2.33
CA ASN A 65 6.46 -10.78 3.70
C ASN A 65 7.06 -9.59 4.50
N ALA A 66 6.78 -8.34 4.13
CA ALA A 66 7.23 -7.19 4.92
C ALA A 66 6.52 -7.13 6.27
N HIS A 67 7.23 -6.72 7.31
CA HIS A 67 6.74 -6.54 8.66
C HIS A 67 6.78 -5.06 9.06
N PHE A 68 5.62 -4.44 9.25
CA PHE A 68 5.43 -3.10 9.76
C PHE A 68 4.83 -3.18 11.17
N ASN A 69 5.67 -3.17 12.19
CA ASN A 69 5.29 -3.16 13.61
C ASN A 69 5.26 -1.71 14.11
N GLY A 70 4.33 -0.91 13.61
CA GLY A 70 4.25 0.53 13.86
C GLY A 70 4.97 1.40 12.81
N GLY A 71 4.95 2.71 13.04
CA GLY A 71 5.44 3.69 12.07
C GLY A 71 4.42 4.02 10.97
N LEU A 72 4.89 4.68 9.92
CA LEU A 72 4.06 5.14 8.81
C LEU A 72 4.68 4.76 7.46
N LEU A 73 3.91 4.05 6.65
CA LEU A 73 4.16 3.86 5.22
C LEU A 73 3.24 4.80 4.43
N ASN A 74 3.79 5.86 3.86
CA ASN A 74 3.02 6.91 3.22
C ASN A 74 3.22 6.91 1.69
N PHE A 75 2.13 6.76 0.95
CA PHE A 75 1.99 6.89 -0.49
C PHE A 75 0.98 7.98 -0.88
N THR A 76 0.78 8.99 -0.02
CA THR A 76 -0.19 10.05 -0.26
C THR A 76 0.07 10.72 -1.61
N ALA A 77 -0.95 10.76 -2.45
CA ALA A 77 -0.91 11.31 -3.81
C ALA A 77 0.19 10.71 -4.71
N ALA A 78 0.66 9.48 -4.44
CA ALA A 78 1.55 8.74 -5.33
C ALA A 78 0.80 8.31 -6.61
N ASP A 79 1.54 8.19 -7.71
CA ASP A 79 1.02 7.73 -9.01
C ASP A 79 1.63 6.38 -9.36
N PHE A 80 0.79 5.36 -9.52
CA PHE A 80 1.15 4.01 -9.91
C PHE A 80 0.60 3.76 -11.31
N SER A 81 1.42 4.00 -12.32
CA SER A 81 1.03 3.87 -13.72
C SER A 81 1.56 2.55 -14.30
N GLY A 82 0.72 1.51 -14.23
CA GLY A 82 1.06 0.17 -14.72
C GLY A 82 2.01 -0.64 -13.84
N ALA A 83 2.26 -0.20 -12.61
CA ALA A 83 3.13 -0.88 -11.66
C ALA A 83 2.44 -2.09 -11.01
N LEU A 84 3.24 -3.09 -10.61
CA LEU A 84 2.87 -4.08 -9.61
C LEU A 84 3.28 -3.54 -8.24
N VAL A 85 2.32 -3.40 -7.33
CA VAL A 85 2.58 -3.09 -5.93
C VAL A 85 2.14 -4.29 -5.12
N ASN A 86 3.11 -5.04 -4.61
CA ASN A 86 2.85 -6.34 -3.99
C ASN A 86 3.06 -6.26 -2.48
N PHE A 87 2.03 -6.60 -1.71
CA PHE A 87 2.05 -6.75 -0.25
C PHE A 87 1.56 -8.15 0.18
N ASP A 88 1.70 -9.15 -0.69
CA ASP A 88 1.34 -10.53 -0.38
C ASP A 88 2.03 -10.99 0.91
N HIS A 89 1.26 -11.55 1.84
CA HIS A 89 1.72 -11.94 3.19
C HIS A 89 2.39 -10.81 4.01
N ALA A 90 2.20 -9.53 3.67
CA ALA A 90 2.72 -8.45 4.48
C ALA A 90 1.96 -8.34 5.81
N HIS A 91 2.68 -8.04 6.89
CA HIS A 91 2.15 -7.87 8.24
C HIS A 91 2.23 -6.42 8.66
N PHE A 92 1.08 -5.77 8.81
CA PHE A 92 0.92 -4.44 9.39
C PHE A 92 0.35 -4.60 10.79
N LEU A 93 1.24 -4.68 11.79
CA LEU A 93 0.92 -4.91 13.19
C LEU A 93 1.02 -3.58 13.95
N GLY A 94 0.02 -2.73 13.74
CA GLY A 94 -0.03 -1.35 14.22
C GLY A 94 0.71 -0.37 13.30
N GLY A 95 0.39 0.92 13.45
CA GLY A 95 0.89 1.98 12.57
C GLY A 95 -0.10 2.34 11.47
N GLU A 96 0.38 3.09 10.49
CA GLU A 96 -0.45 3.67 9.43
C GLU A 96 0.10 3.34 8.04
N VAL A 97 -0.80 2.96 7.13
CA VAL A 97 -0.54 2.84 5.70
C VAL A 97 -1.45 3.81 4.96
N ASP A 98 -0.87 4.81 4.30
CA ASP A 98 -1.64 5.92 3.75
C ASP A 98 -1.47 6.03 2.22
N PHE A 99 -2.52 5.65 1.50
CA PHE A 99 -2.72 5.82 0.05
C PHE A 99 -3.71 6.94 -0.27
N THR A 100 -3.94 7.89 0.63
CA THR A 100 -4.89 8.99 0.40
C THR A 100 -4.53 9.76 -0.88
N ASN A 101 -5.53 9.96 -1.75
CA ASN A 101 -5.37 10.54 -3.09
C ASN A 101 -4.39 9.80 -4.04
N ALA A 102 -3.97 8.57 -3.72
CA ALA A 102 -3.12 7.80 -4.61
C ALA A 102 -3.88 7.44 -5.89
N ASN A 103 -3.15 7.38 -7.00
CA ASN A 103 -3.72 7.13 -8.32
C ASN A 103 -3.13 5.83 -8.89
N PHE A 104 -3.95 4.80 -8.99
CA PHE A 104 -3.61 3.52 -9.58
C PHE A 104 -4.19 3.44 -10.99
N LYS A 105 -3.34 3.55 -12.02
CA LYS A 105 -3.70 3.59 -13.44
C LYS A 105 -3.29 2.31 -14.15
N GLY A 106 -3.95 1.21 -13.83
CA GLY A 106 -3.61 -0.12 -14.34
C GLY A 106 -2.57 -0.83 -13.47
N GLY A 107 -2.06 -1.96 -13.97
CA GLY A 107 -1.21 -2.84 -13.15
C GLY A 107 -2.01 -3.54 -12.05
N THR A 108 -1.29 -3.94 -11.00
CA THR A 108 -1.83 -4.78 -9.94
C THR A 108 -1.45 -4.22 -8.56
N LEU A 109 -2.42 -4.21 -7.65
CA LEU A 109 -2.21 -3.93 -6.23
C LEU A 109 -2.62 -5.18 -5.44
N GLU A 110 -1.64 -5.92 -4.94
CA GLU A 110 -1.87 -7.19 -4.25
C GLU A 110 -1.73 -7.00 -2.74
N PHE A 111 -2.79 -7.35 -2.00
CA PHE A 111 -2.81 -7.48 -0.55
C PHE A 111 -3.30 -8.87 -0.14
N THR A 112 -3.12 -9.87 -1.01
CA THR A 112 -3.53 -11.24 -0.73
C THR A 112 -2.84 -11.72 0.55
N ARG A 113 -3.60 -12.29 1.49
CA ARG A 113 -3.11 -12.74 2.81
C ARG A 113 -2.38 -11.67 3.63
N ALA A 114 -2.52 -10.39 3.29
CA ALA A 114 -1.96 -9.31 4.11
C ALA A 114 -2.72 -9.23 5.43
N ASN A 115 -1.98 -9.02 6.52
CA ASN A 115 -2.54 -8.86 7.84
C ASN A 115 -2.50 -7.39 8.24
N PHE A 116 -3.66 -6.75 8.36
CA PHE A 116 -3.82 -5.37 8.80
C PHE A 116 -4.37 -5.23 10.23
N ASN A 117 -4.26 -6.29 11.03
CA ASN A 117 -4.87 -6.30 12.35
C ASN A 117 -4.30 -5.18 13.24
N GLY A 118 -5.19 -4.36 13.80
CA GLY A 118 -4.81 -3.22 14.64
C GLY A 118 -4.15 -2.04 13.90
N SER A 119 -4.15 -2.02 12.56
CA SER A 119 -3.55 -0.96 11.75
C SER A 119 -4.59 -0.02 11.14
N ASP A 120 -4.18 1.22 10.86
CA ASP A 120 -4.97 2.20 10.12
C ASP A 120 -4.53 2.23 8.65
N VAL A 121 -5.42 1.83 7.74
CA VAL A 121 -5.16 1.78 6.29
C VAL A 121 -6.10 2.73 5.56
N LYS A 122 -5.54 3.72 4.86
CA LYS A 122 -6.31 4.79 4.23
C LYS A 122 -6.16 4.77 2.72
N PHE A 123 -7.27 4.65 2.02
CA PHE A 123 -7.46 4.81 0.58
C PHE A 123 -8.45 5.93 0.26
N THR A 124 -8.64 6.88 1.18
CA THR A 124 -9.59 7.97 1.01
C THR A 124 -9.24 8.79 -0.24
N HIS A 125 -10.22 9.02 -1.13
CA HIS A 125 -10.05 9.61 -2.47
C HIS A 125 -9.06 8.88 -3.42
N ALA A 126 -8.65 7.65 -3.13
CA ALA A 126 -7.81 6.89 -4.04
C ALA A 126 -8.57 6.55 -5.34
N HIS A 127 -7.87 6.58 -6.47
CA HIS A 127 -8.43 6.22 -7.77
C HIS A 127 -7.90 4.86 -8.22
N PHE A 128 -8.76 3.85 -8.26
CA PHE A 128 -8.48 2.49 -8.73
C PHE A 128 -8.92 2.34 -10.19
N GLY A 129 -8.29 3.05 -11.12
CA GLY A 129 -8.73 3.17 -12.52
C GLY A 129 -9.00 1.83 -13.22
N ASN A 130 -7.98 1.29 -13.90
CA ASN A 130 -8.03 -0.06 -14.50
C ASN A 130 -7.17 -1.08 -13.72
N THR A 131 -6.82 -0.75 -12.48
CA THR A 131 -5.95 -1.59 -11.64
C THR A 131 -6.72 -2.81 -11.14
N TYR A 132 -6.07 -3.97 -11.16
CA TYR A 132 -6.55 -5.14 -10.44
C TYR A 132 -6.09 -5.02 -8.98
N ALA A 133 -7.00 -4.68 -8.08
CA ALA A 133 -6.74 -4.64 -6.64
C ALA A 133 -7.33 -5.89 -5.97
N ASP A 134 -6.53 -6.61 -5.20
CA ASP A 134 -6.89 -7.89 -4.61
C ASP A 134 -6.62 -7.93 -3.11
N PHE A 135 -7.67 -8.18 -2.32
CA PHE A 135 -7.65 -8.33 -0.87
C PHE A 135 -8.09 -9.73 -0.42
N THR A 136 -8.03 -10.72 -1.31
CA THR A 136 -8.39 -12.11 -0.99
C THR A 136 -7.59 -12.60 0.21
N GLU A 137 -8.28 -13.15 1.21
CA GLU A 137 -7.69 -13.63 2.48
C GLU A 137 -6.97 -12.54 3.33
N ALA A 138 -7.13 -11.25 3.01
CA ALA A 138 -6.63 -10.17 3.85
C ALA A 138 -7.42 -10.08 5.17
N GLN A 139 -6.75 -9.71 6.26
CA GLN A 139 -7.35 -9.62 7.60
C GLN A 139 -7.33 -8.18 8.13
N PHE A 140 -8.40 -7.75 8.78
CA PHE A 140 -8.60 -6.38 9.28
C PHE A 140 -9.03 -6.31 10.76
N ILE A 141 -8.85 -7.39 11.52
CA ILE A 141 -9.33 -7.51 12.91
C ILE A 141 -8.77 -6.39 13.79
N GLY A 142 -9.65 -5.61 14.43
CA GLY A 142 -9.26 -4.52 15.32
C GLY A 142 -8.57 -3.35 14.63
N GLY A 143 -8.47 -3.36 13.29
CA GLY A 143 -7.93 -2.27 12.48
C GLY A 143 -9.02 -1.37 11.90
N TYR A 144 -8.58 -0.36 11.17
CA TYR A 144 -9.44 0.57 10.44
C TYR A 144 -9.02 0.59 8.97
N ILE A 145 -9.97 0.38 8.06
CA ILE A 145 -9.75 0.56 6.62
C ILE A 145 -10.75 1.54 6.01
N ASP A 146 -10.25 2.52 5.27
CA ASP A 146 -11.06 3.63 4.76
C ASP A 146 -10.90 3.82 3.25
N PHE A 147 -11.97 3.57 2.52
CA PHE A 147 -12.10 3.80 1.08
C PHE A 147 -13.07 4.93 0.75
N LEU A 148 -13.39 5.82 1.69
CA LEU A 148 -14.33 6.90 1.43
C LEU A 148 -13.91 7.71 0.21
N LYS A 149 -14.89 7.98 -0.67
CA LYS A 149 -14.70 8.75 -1.90
C LYS A 149 -13.64 8.15 -2.83
N SER A 150 -13.20 6.91 -2.62
CA SER A 150 -12.41 6.20 -3.61
C SER A 150 -13.28 5.96 -4.85
N THR A 151 -12.63 5.82 -5.99
CA THR A 151 -13.31 5.61 -7.28
C THR A 151 -12.65 4.48 -8.04
N GLY A 152 -13.37 3.90 -9.01
CA GLY A 152 -12.91 2.73 -9.75
C GLY A 152 -13.64 1.46 -9.33
N LYS A 153 -13.11 0.31 -9.74
CA LYS A 153 -13.71 -0.99 -9.41
C LYS A 153 -13.46 -1.32 -7.94
N CYS A 154 -14.46 -1.88 -7.27
CA CYS A 154 -14.28 -2.44 -5.92
C CYS A 154 -13.19 -3.53 -5.96
N PRO A 155 -12.19 -3.50 -5.06
CA PRO A 155 -11.17 -4.53 -4.99
C PRO A 155 -11.76 -5.92 -4.79
N THR A 156 -11.16 -6.93 -5.43
CA THR A 156 -11.53 -8.34 -5.29
C THR A 156 -11.32 -8.79 -3.84
N GLY A 157 -12.21 -9.63 -3.32
CA GLY A 157 -12.11 -10.20 -1.97
C GLY A 157 -12.47 -9.23 -0.83
N LEU A 158 -12.44 -7.91 -1.05
CA LEU A 158 -12.61 -6.90 0.01
C LEU A 158 -13.94 -7.04 0.78
N LEU A 159 -15.07 -7.12 0.06
CA LEU A 159 -16.40 -7.20 0.69
C LEU A 159 -16.59 -8.51 1.48
N GLU A 160 -16.02 -9.61 0.97
CA GLU A 160 -16.02 -10.90 1.66
C GLU A 160 -15.20 -10.83 2.95
N GLN A 161 -14.00 -10.23 2.91
CA GLN A 161 -13.17 -10.12 4.11
C GLN A 161 -13.81 -9.22 5.17
N ILE A 162 -14.38 -8.07 4.77
CA ILE A 162 -15.05 -7.15 5.71
C ILE A 162 -16.28 -7.80 6.37
N SER A 163 -17.04 -8.62 5.63
CA SER A 163 -18.22 -9.30 6.20
C SER A 163 -17.85 -10.45 7.15
N ASN A 164 -16.70 -11.09 6.92
CA ASN A 164 -16.18 -12.17 7.77
C ASN A 164 -15.44 -11.65 9.01
N ASP A 165 -14.78 -10.49 8.92
CA ASP A 165 -14.00 -9.89 10.00
C ASP A 165 -14.91 -9.14 10.99
N THR A 166 -15.31 -9.83 12.06
CA THR A 166 -16.28 -9.33 13.05
C THR A 166 -15.75 -8.29 14.05
N LEU A 167 -14.53 -7.75 13.89
CA LEU A 167 -13.91 -6.87 14.89
C LEU A 167 -13.13 -5.66 14.34
N GLY A 168 -13.12 -5.40 13.02
CA GLY A 168 -12.52 -4.20 12.42
C GLY A 168 -13.55 -3.13 12.03
N ILE A 169 -13.10 -1.92 11.69
CA ILE A 169 -13.95 -0.88 11.08
C ILE A 169 -13.57 -0.71 9.62
N ALA A 170 -14.54 -0.89 8.72
CA ALA A 170 -14.37 -0.58 7.30
C ALA A 170 -15.33 0.53 6.88
N ARG A 171 -14.82 1.51 6.13
CA ARG A 171 -15.63 2.52 5.44
C ARG A 171 -15.44 2.35 3.95
N LEU A 172 -16.53 2.12 3.24
CA LEU A 172 -16.49 1.90 1.80
C LEU A 172 -16.80 3.19 1.05
N SER A 173 -16.47 3.22 -0.23
CA SER A 173 -17.01 4.24 -1.12
C SER A 173 -18.50 3.98 -1.33
N GLU A 174 -19.31 5.04 -1.40
CA GLU A 174 -20.78 4.93 -1.57
C GLU A 174 -21.18 4.00 -2.74
N LYS A 175 -20.37 3.97 -3.81
CA LYS A 175 -20.61 3.13 -4.99
C LYS A 175 -20.36 1.63 -4.77
N TRP A 176 -19.60 1.27 -3.75
CA TRP A 176 -19.26 -0.13 -3.45
C TRP A 176 -20.20 -0.72 -2.39
N GLU A 177 -20.87 0.13 -1.60
CA GLU A 177 -21.91 -0.27 -0.64
C GLU A 177 -23.20 -0.76 -1.32
N THR A 178 -23.42 -0.41 -2.60
CA THR A 178 -24.61 -0.83 -3.35
C THR A 178 -24.45 -2.19 -4.04
N ASP A 179 -23.22 -2.70 -4.14
CA ASP A 179 -22.87 -3.96 -4.79
C ASP A 179 -22.63 -5.11 -3.79
N SER A 180 -22.73 -4.81 -2.48
CA SER A 180 -22.53 -5.74 -1.34
C SER A 180 -23.80 -6.39 -0.83
#